data_AF-A0A7S2VF74-F1
#
_entry.id   AF-A0A7S2VF74-F1
#
_cell.length_a   1.000
_cell.length_b   1.000
_cell.length_c   1.000
_cell.angle_alpha   90.00
_cell.angle_beta   90.00
_cell.angle_gamma   90.00
#
_symmetry.space_group_name_H-M   'P 1'
#
loop_
_entity.id
_entity.type
_entity.pdbx_description
1 polymer ?
#
loop_
_entity_poly.entity_id
_entity_poly.type
_entity_poly.pdbx_seq_one_letter_code
_entity_poly.pdbx_strand_id
1 'polypeptide(L)'
;MTRSYINELLENKRLLGYVIVDTMASLAFWRGQVRILGLLLPLHSLLFFFASATLVEHPQMFPSFVLLSIAWIMMALGTQRQQHPSPWHRCPSFWHFLEILQSGRSSLQIARIAPMEGGKEAAAYDQYWKERIE
;
A
#
# COMPACT_ATOMS: atom_id res chain seq x y z
N MET A 1 17.31 -16.92 -16.36
CA MET A 1 16.40 -16.76 -15.20
C MET A 1 16.80 -15.62 -14.27
N THR A 2 18.07 -15.47 -13.85
CA THR A 2 18.52 -14.42 -12.93
C THR A 2 18.22 -12.98 -13.39
N ARG A 3 18.35 -12.67 -14.69
CA ARG A 3 18.00 -11.36 -15.26
C ARG A 3 16.52 -10.98 -15.08
N SER A 4 15.60 -11.95 -15.08
CA SER A 4 14.17 -11.70 -14.89
C SER A 4 13.89 -11.26 -13.45
N TYR A 5 14.42 -12.01 -12.48
CA TYR A 5 14.27 -11.68 -11.06
C TYR A 5 14.93 -10.36 -10.69
N ILE A 6 16.10 -10.05 -11.25
CA ILE A 6 16.78 -8.77 -11.00
C ILE A 6 15.93 -7.60 -11.54
N ASN A 7 15.31 -7.77 -12.70
CA ASN A 7 14.40 -6.75 -13.26
C ASN A 7 13.15 -6.57 -12.39
N GLU A 8 12.51 -7.67 -11.97
CA GLU A 8 11.38 -7.61 -11.03
C GLU A 8 11.76 -6.94 -9.71
N LEU A 9 12.97 -7.17 -9.21
CA LEU A 9 13.45 -6.60 -7.94
C LEU A 9 13.77 -5.10 -8.08
N LEU A 10 14.32 -4.69 -9.23
CA LEU A 10 14.52 -3.28 -9.56
C LEU A 10 13.20 -2.54 -9.77
N GLU A 11 12.21 -3.18 -10.41
CA GLU A 11 10.87 -2.63 -10.59
C GLU A 11 10.15 -2.47 -9.26
N ASN A 12 10.17 -3.49 -8.41
CA ASN A 12 9.63 -3.40 -7.04
C ASN A 12 10.35 -2.34 -6.21
N LYS A 13 11.67 -2.19 -6.34
CA LYS A 13 12.44 -1.15 -5.64
C LYS A 13 12.01 0.26 -6.08
N ARG A 14 11.79 0.47 -7.38
CA ARG A 14 11.28 1.74 -7.92
C ARG A 14 9.88 2.03 -7.39
N LEU A 15 8.97 1.06 -7.47
CA LEU A 15 7.62 1.18 -6.90
C LEU A 15 7.65 1.54 -5.41
N LEU A 16 8.48 0.86 -4.62
CA LEU A 16 8.69 1.17 -3.20
C LEU A 16 9.14 2.62 -2.97
N GLY A 17 10.14 3.08 -3.72
CA GLY A 17 10.63 4.46 -3.63
C GLY A 17 9.52 5.48 -3.90
N TYR A 18 8.72 5.27 -4.95
CA TYR A 18 7.63 6.17 -5.29
C TYR A 18 6.49 6.13 -4.28
N VAL A 19 6.14 4.95 -3.77
CA VAL A 19 5.13 4.81 -2.72
C VAL A 19 5.58 5.50 -1.44
N ILE A 20 6.85 5.38 -1.07
CA ILE A 20 7.38 6.08 0.12
C ILE A 20 7.31 7.59 -0.10
N VAL A 21 7.74 8.09 -1.26
CA VAL A 21 7.68 9.52 -1.59
C VAL A 21 6.24 10.03 -1.63
N ASP A 22 5.32 9.29 -2.25
CA ASP A 22 3.90 9.65 -2.35
C ASP A 22 3.21 9.55 -0.98
N THR A 23 3.58 8.58 -0.16
CA THR A 23 3.11 8.47 1.24
C THR A 23 3.64 9.64 2.07
N MET A 24 4.92 9.99 1.95
CA MET A 24 5.51 11.14 2.64
C MET A 24 4.92 12.46 2.14
N ALA A 25 4.69 12.60 0.84
CA ALA A 25 4.04 13.76 0.24
C ALA A 25 2.56 13.83 0.61
N SER A 26 1.84 12.71 0.70
CA SER A 26 0.46 12.65 1.19
C SER A 26 0.40 13.01 2.69
N LEU A 27 1.39 12.56 3.47
CA LEU A 27 1.54 12.89 4.89
C LEU A 27 1.85 14.38 5.10
N ALA A 28 2.76 14.95 4.31
CA ALA A 28 3.23 16.32 4.41
C ALA A 28 2.28 17.35 3.76
N PHE A 29 1.71 17.01 2.60
CA PHE A 29 0.81 17.88 1.82
C PHE A 29 -0.67 17.52 1.97
N TRP A 30 -1.03 16.67 2.93
CA TRP A 30 -2.42 16.44 3.34
C TRP A 30 -3.32 16.00 2.17
N ARG A 31 -2.75 15.26 1.22
CA ARG A 31 -3.38 14.97 -0.08
C ARG A 31 -4.06 13.61 -0.02
N GLY A 32 -5.39 13.60 0.00
CA GLY A 32 -6.22 12.38 0.02
C GLY A 32 -6.85 12.12 1.39
N GLN A 33 -7.83 12.94 1.75
CA GLN A 33 -8.53 12.80 3.02
C GLN A 33 -9.50 11.61 3.00
N VAL A 34 -9.37 10.73 3.99
CA VAL A 34 -10.32 9.65 4.27
C VAL A 34 -11.69 10.30 4.50
N ARG A 35 -12.68 9.96 3.65
CA ARG A 35 -14.05 10.44 3.81
C ARG A 35 -14.71 9.67 4.95
N ILE A 36 -14.89 10.31 6.09
CA ILE A 36 -15.68 9.78 7.20
C ILE A 36 -16.89 10.68 7.37
N LEU A 37 -18.09 10.13 7.17
CA LEU A 37 -19.36 10.86 7.33
C LEU A 37 -19.45 12.17 6.53
N GLY A 38 -18.86 12.20 5.33
CA GLY A 38 -18.87 13.39 4.45
C GLY A 38 -17.85 14.48 4.83
N LEU A 39 -17.17 14.34 5.96
CA LEU A 39 -16.06 15.21 6.35
C LEU A 39 -14.73 14.57 5.95
N LEU A 40 -13.87 15.40 5.39
CA LEU A 40 -12.54 15.01 4.96
C LEU A 40 -11.59 15.20 6.16
N LEU A 41 -11.12 14.12 6.78
CA LEU A 41 -10.33 14.19 8.02
C LEU A 41 -8.84 13.86 7.81
N PRO A 42 -7.91 14.53 8.54
CA PRO A 42 -6.46 14.37 8.41
C PRO A 42 -5.89 13.19 9.18
N LEU A 43 -6.48 12.01 9.06
CA LEU A 43 -6.17 10.91 9.98
C LEU A 43 -4.68 10.53 9.99
N HIS A 44 -4.03 10.54 8.84
CA HIS A 44 -2.62 10.15 8.74
C HIS A 44 -1.66 11.18 9.36
N SER A 45 -1.88 12.48 9.13
CA SER A 45 -1.03 13.53 9.73
C SER A 45 -1.25 13.66 11.23
N LEU A 46 -2.49 13.48 11.70
CA LEU A 46 -2.81 13.45 13.12
C LEU A 46 -2.14 12.27 13.83
N LEU A 47 -2.22 11.06 13.26
CA LEU A 47 -1.54 9.87 13.80
C LEU A 47 -0.01 10.05 13.83
N PHE A 48 0.57 10.64 12.78
CA PHE A 48 2.00 10.93 12.75
C PHE A 48 2.42 11.95 13.81
N PHE A 49 1.63 13.01 14.01
CA PHE A 49 1.89 14.01 15.04
C PHE A 49 1.89 13.37 16.44
N PHE A 50 0.85 12.61 16.78
CA PHE A 50 0.78 11.89 18.05
C PHE A 50 1.93 10.89 18.21
N ALA A 51 2.23 10.11 17.17
CA ALA A 51 3.37 9.18 17.17
C ALA A 51 4.70 9.89 17.45
N SER A 52 4.94 11.03 16.81
CA SER A 52 6.15 11.82 17.00
C SER A 52 6.23 12.44 18.40
N ALA A 53 5.11 12.96 18.92
CA ALA A 53 5.05 13.53 20.27
C ALA A 53 5.34 12.46 21.33
N THR A 54 4.70 11.28 21.23
CA THR A 54 4.95 10.16 22.15
C THR A 54 6.38 9.63 22.05
N LEU A 55 6.99 9.63 20.86
CA LEU A 55 8.37 9.20 20.69
C LEU A 55 9.37 10.17 21.35
N VAL A 56 9.09 11.48 21.32
CA VAL A 56 9.90 12.50 22.01
C VAL A 56 9.80 12.35 23.54
N GLU A 57 8.60 12.07 24.05
CA GLU A 57 8.38 11.85 25.49
C GLU A 57 8.97 10.52 25.99
N HIS A 58 8.96 9.48 25.15
CA HIS A 58 9.37 8.12 25.51
C HIS A 58 10.31 7.50 24.45
N PRO A 59 11.59 7.93 24.40
CA PRO A 59 12.53 7.47 23.38
C PRO A 59 12.82 5.96 23.44
N GLN A 60 12.62 5.31 24.60
CA GLN A 60 12.72 3.84 24.69
C GLN A 60 11.75 3.09 23.77
N MET A 61 10.66 3.73 23.32
CA MET A 61 9.68 3.15 22.39
C MET A 61 10.15 3.15 20.93
N PHE A 62 11.33 3.72 20.63
CA PHE A 62 11.84 3.84 19.26
C PHE A 62 11.79 2.54 18.44
N PRO A 63 12.23 1.36 18.96
CA PRO A 63 12.16 0.11 18.20
C PRO A 63 10.72 -0.25 17.80
N SER A 64 9.75 0.00 18.69
CA SER A 64 8.33 -0.25 18.42
C SER A 64 7.81 0.64 17.30
N PHE A 65 8.20 1.91 17.26
CA PHE A 65 7.84 2.84 16.18
C PHE A 65 8.48 2.48 14.85
N VAL A 66 9.70 1.92 14.85
CA VAL A 66 10.34 1.39 13.63
C VAL A 66 9.56 0.20 13.09
N LEU A 67 9.15 -0.75 13.94
CA LEU A 67 8.33 -1.87 13.51
C LEU A 67 6.96 -1.42 13.00
N LEU A 68 6.36 -0.43 13.66
CA LEU A 68 5.11 0.19 13.22
C LEU A 68 5.25 0.82 11.83
N SER A 69 6.34 1.54 11.54
CA SER A 69 6.54 2.17 10.23
C SER A 69 6.72 1.13 9.11
N ILE A 70 7.41 0.02 9.39
CA ILE A 70 7.51 -1.12 8.46
C ILE A 70 6.13 -1.70 8.18
N ALA A 71 5.34 -1.97 9.23
CA ALA A 71 3.98 -2.48 9.08
C ALA A 71 3.09 -1.53 8.26
N TRP A 72 3.25 -0.22 8.47
CA TRP A 72 2.52 0.80 7.71
C TRP A 72 2.88 0.80 6.23
N ILE A 73 4.18 0.70 5.90
CA ILE A 73 4.64 0.59 4.51
C ILE A 73 4.07 -0.68 3.86
N MET A 74 4.09 -1.82 4.57
CA MET A 74 3.52 -3.07 4.07
C MET A 74 2.03 -2.96 3.79
N MET A 75 1.26 -2.30 4.67
CA MET A 75 -0.16 -2.05 4.44
C MET A 75 -0.38 -1.15 3.22
N ALA A 76 0.37 -0.05 3.08
CA ALA A 76 0.26 0.86 1.95
C ALA A 76 0.53 0.17 0.61
N LEU A 77 1.59 -0.65 0.54
CA LEU A 77 1.89 -1.48 -0.64
C LEU A 77 0.76 -2.47 -0.95
N GLY A 78 0.19 -3.11 0.08
CA GLY A 78 -0.95 -4.00 -0.07
C GLY A 78 -2.18 -3.30 -0.65
N THR A 79 -2.48 -2.08 -0.16
CA THR A 79 -3.58 -1.26 -0.68
C THR A 79 -3.34 -0.86 -2.13
N GLN A 80 -2.13 -0.44 -2.50
CA GLN A 80 -1.80 -0.09 -3.87
C GLN A 80 -1.95 -1.29 -4.82
N ARG A 81 -1.48 -2.48 -4.41
CA ARG A 81 -1.64 -3.72 -5.20
C ARG A 81 -3.10 -4.11 -5.42
N GLN A 82 -3.98 -3.83 -4.47
CA GLN A 82 -5.43 -4.07 -4.63
C GLN A 82 -6.09 -3.10 -5.61
N GLN A 83 -5.58 -1.87 -5.71
CA GLN A 83 -6.08 -0.87 -6.66
C GLN A 83 -5.68 -1.16 -8.11
N HIS A 84 -4.76 -2.10 -8.34
CA HIS A 84 -4.33 -2.46 -9.68
C HIS A 84 -5.52 -2.99 -10.52
N PRO A 85 -5.73 -2.55 -11.77
CA PRO A 85 -6.89 -2.97 -12.57
C PRO A 85 -6.83 -4.43 -12.98
N SER A 86 -5.64 -4.97 -13.28
CA SER A 86 -5.48 -6.39 -13.62
C SER A 86 -5.68 -7.30 -12.40
N PRO A 87 -6.58 -8.30 -12.45
CA PRO A 87 -6.79 -9.26 -11.37
C PRO A 87 -5.56 -10.13 -11.07
N TRP A 88 -4.69 -10.37 -12.07
CA TRP A 88 -3.44 -11.12 -11.91
C TRP A 88 -2.41 -10.47 -10.98
N HIS A 89 -2.52 -9.15 -10.78
CA HIS A 89 -1.61 -8.37 -9.96
C HIS A 89 -2.19 -8.07 -8.57
N ARG A 90 -3.48 -8.36 -8.36
CA ARG A 90 -4.15 -8.16 -7.06
C ARG A 90 -3.78 -9.27 -6.10
N CYS A 91 -3.68 -8.92 -4.82
CA CYS A 91 -3.45 -9.85 -3.73
C CYS A 91 -4.62 -9.82 -2.73
N PRO A 92 -4.80 -10.90 -1.93
CA PRO A 92 -5.76 -10.88 -0.83
C PRO A 92 -5.50 -9.70 0.12
N SER A 93 -6.57 -9.19 0.72
CA SER A 93 -6.48 -8.05 1.62
C SER A 93 -5.94 -8.41 2.99
N PHE A 94 -5.38 -7.43 3.70
CA PHE A 94 -4.97 -7.63 5.09
C PHE A 94 -6.13 -8.14 5.96
N TRP A 95 -7.33 -7.60 5.73
CA TRP A 95 -8.56 -8.03 6.39
C TRP A 95 -8.90 -9.49 6.14
N HIS A 96 -8.60 -10.01 4.95
CA HIS A 96 -8.79 -11.42 4.66
C HIS A 96 -7.89 -12.31 5.54
N PHE A 97 -6.63 -11.94 5.72
CA PHE A 97 -5.72 -12.67 6.61
C PHE A 97 -6.14 -12.54 8.09
N LEU A 98 -6.66 -11.38 8.49
CA LEU A 98 -7.18 -11.15 9.82
C LEU A 98 -8.44 -11.99 10.09
N GLU A 99 -9.33 -12.12 9.09
CA GLU A 99 -10.49 -13.00 9.15
C GLU A 99 -10.09 -14.47 9.28
N ILE A 100 -9.08 -14.92 8.52
CA ILE A 100 -8.55 -16.29 8.66
C ILE A 100 -7.98 -16.50 10.07
N LEU A 101 -7.25 -15.52 10.61
CA LEU A 101 -6.68 -15.62 11.96
C LEU A 101 -7.78 -15.73 13.04
N GLN A 102 -8.87 -14.97 12.89
CA GLN A 102 -9.96 -14.93 13.87
C GLN A 102 -10.93 -16.11 13.74
N SER A 103 -11.33 -16.45 12.52
CA SER A 103 -12.39 -17.43 12.24
C SER A 103 -11.87 -18.81 11.82
N GLY A 104 -10.59 -18.91 11.47
CA GLY A 104 -9.99 -20.12 10.89
C GLY A 104 -10.50 -20.45 9.47
N ARG A 105 -11.29 -19.57 8.85
CA ARG A 105 -11.93 -19.80 7.55
C ARG A 105 -11.56 -18.69 6.56
N SER A 106 -11.53 -19.04 5.28
CA SER A 106 -11.38 -18.08 4.19
C SER A 106 -12.73 -17.81 3.52
N SER A 107 -13.16 -16.55 3.50
CA SER A 107 -14.34 -16.08 2.76
C SER A 107 -14.05 -15.79 1.28
N LEU A 108 -12.78 -15.84 0.87
CA LEU A 108 -12.32 -15.42 -0.45
C LEU A 108 -12.78 -16.44 -1.50
N GLN A 109 -13.68 -15.99 -2.37
CA GLN A 109 -14.10 -16.76 -3.53
C GLN A 109 -13.02 -16.67 -4.60
N ILE A 110 -12.46 -17.81 -5.00
CA ILE A 110 -11.51 -17.88 -6.12
C ILE A 110 -12.30 -17.62 -7.40
N ALA A 111 -12.28 -16.37 -7.87
CA ALA A 111 -12.85 -16.01 -9.16
C ALA A 111 -12.02 -16.65 -10.28
N ARG A 112 -12.69 -17.24 -11.27
CA ARG A 112 -12.02 -17.74 -12.47
C ARG A 112 -11.65 -16.54 -13.34
N ILE A 113 -10.36 -16.24 -13.42
CA ILE A 113 -9.84 -15.12 -14.22
C ILE A 113 -9.82 -15.53 -15.70
N ALA A 114 -10.43 -14.73 -16.57
CA ALA A 114 -10.40 -14.93 -18.01
C ALA A 114 -9.04 -14.50 -18.59
N PRO A 115 -8.59 -15.11 -19.70
CA PRO A 115 -7.37 -14.65 -20.37
C PRO A 115 -7.55 -13.19 -20.82
N MET A 116 -6.54 -12.35 -20.54
CA MET A 116 -6.53 -10.91 -20.84
C MET A 116 -7.57 -10.05 -20.10
N GLU A 117 -8.19 -10.58 -19.04
CA GLU A 117 -9.10 -9.79 -18.20
C GLU A 117 -8.37 -8.60 -17.56
N GLY A 118 -8.90 -7.39 -17.75
CA GLY A 118 -8.27 -6.15 -17.28
C GLY A 118 -7.00 -5.72 -18.03
N GLY A 119 -6.64 -6.37 -19.14
CA GLY A 119 -5.38 -6.10 -19.84
C GLY A 119 -5.25 -4.69 -20.43
N LYS A 120 -6.34 -4.14 -20.98
CA LYS A 120 -6.35 -2.76 -21.53
C LYS A 120 -6.19 -1.71 -20.43
N GLU A 121 -6.90 -1.90 -19.31
CA GLU A 121 -6.83 -1.01 -18.16
C GLU A 121 -5.48 -1.09 -17.46
N ALA A 122 -4.89 -2.29 -17.37
CA ALA A 122 -3.52 -2.48 -16.87
C ALA A 122 -2.50 -1.75 -17.73
N ALA A 123 -2.58 -1.86 -19.06
CA ALA A 123 -1.67 -1.13 -19.94
C ALA A 123 -1.79 0.40 -19.77
N ALA A 124 -3.02 0.92 -19.63
CA ALA A 124 -3.25 2.34 -19.38
C ALA A 124 -2.75 2.79 -18.00
N TYR A 125 -2.93 1.95 -16.98
CA TYR A 125 -2.38 2.18 -15.63
C TYR A 125 -0.85 2.20 -15.65
N ASP A 126 -0.22 1.24 -16.32
CA ASP A 126 1.24 1.18 -16.45
C ASP A 126 1.79 2.38 -17.24
N GLN A 127 1.09 2.83 -18.28
CA GLN A 127 1.43 4.05 -19.01
C GLN A 127 1.32 5.28 -18.12
N TYR A 128 0.22 5.45 -17.39
CA TYR A 128 0.04 6.55 -16.44
C TYR A 128 1.16 6.57 -15.37
N TRP A 129 1.56 5.40 -14.88
CA TRP A 129 2.68 5.32 -13.94
C TRP A 129 4.03 5.62 -14.59
N LYS A 130 4.26 5.20 -15.84
CA LYS A 130 5.48 5.55 -16.59
C LYS A 130 5.55 7.04 -16.88
N GLU A 131 4.45 7.66 -17.28
CA GLU A 131 4.34 9.11 -17.52
C GLU A 131 4.53 9.94 -16.24
N ARG A 132 4.26 9.38 -15.06
CA ARG A 132 4.60 10.02 -13.79
C ARG A 132 6.09 9.90 -13.43
N ILE A 133 6.82 8.97 -14.06
CA ILE A 133 8.22 8.64 -13.76
C ILE A 133 9.20 9.36 -14.70
N GLU A 134 8.81 9.60 -15.95
CA GLU A 134 9.57 10.37 -16.96
C GLU A 134 9.32 11.89 -16.86
#